data_AF-A0A9Q4EJS4-F1
#
_entry.id   AF-A0A9Q4EJS4-F1
#
_cell.length_a   1.000
_cell.length_b   1.000
_cell.length_c   1.000
_cell.angle_alpha   90.00
_cell.angle_beta   90.00
_cell.angle_gamma   90.00
#
_symmetry.space_group_name_H-M   'P 1'
#
loop_
_entity.id
_entity.type
_entity.pdbx_description
1 polymer ?
#
loop_
_entity_poly.entity_id
_entity_poly.type
_entity_poly.pdbx_seq_one_letter_code
_entity_poly.pdbx_strand_id
1 'polypeptide(L)'
;MTYEDLVKYWNITDPSQALPKVNKDNILLISAKHDQYIDLKDADYLWESWGKPTRYVYNCGHSGIVLCRKKLANDTLSFIRERIHTGKPGSVHL
;
A
#
# COMPACT_ATOMS: atom_id res chain seq x y z
N MET A 1 -8.07 -20.79 22.79
CA MET A 1 -7.93 -20.26 21.42
C MET A 1 -8.75 -21.14 20.51
N THR A 2 -9.96 -20.68 20.17
CA THR A 2 -10.87 -21.32 19.23
C THR A 2 -10.70 -20.70 17.83
N TYR A 3 -11.41 -21.23 16.84
CA TYR A 3 -11.45 -20.62 15.51
C TYR A 3 -12.04 -19.20 15.56
N GLU A 4 -13.07 -18.99 16.36
CA GLU A 4 -13.72 -17.69 16.55
C GLU A 4 -12.77 -16.67 17.20
N ASP A 5 -11.92 -17.12 18.13
CA ASP A 5 -10.86 -16.28 18.70
C ASP A 5 -9.89 -15.82 17.60
N LEU A 6 -9.46 -16.75 16.71
CA LEU A 6 -8.56 -16.44 15.60
C LEU A 6 -9.18 -15.45 14.61
N VAL A 7 -10.43 -15.68 14.20
CA VAL A 7 -11.18 -14.77 13.32
C VAL A 7 -11.27 -13.37 13.94
N LYS A 8 -11.59 -13.30 15.24
CA LYS A 8 -11.65 -12.03 15.96
C LYS A 8 -10.30 -11.32 15.96
N TYR A 9 -9.21 -12.02 16.22
CA TYR A 9 -7.87 -11.43 16.22
C TYR A 9 -7.43 -10.99 14.82
N TRP A 10 -7.67 -11.81 13.80
CA TRP A 10 -7.37 -11.44 12.41
C TRP A 10 -8.14 -10.20 11.97
N ASN A 11 -9.41 -10.08 12.34
CA ASN A 11 -10.22 -8.91 12.04
C ASN A 11 -9.68 -7.62 12.68
N ILE A 12 -8.98 -7.73 13.81
CA ILE A 12 -8.32 -6.59 14.47
C ILE A 12 -7.01 -6.23 13.76
N THR A 13 -6.28 -7.22 13.26
CA THR A 13 -4.96 -7.02 12.66
C THR A 13 -4.98 -6.79 11.15
N ASP A 14 -6.07 -7.13 10.46
CA ASP A 14 -6.21 -6.94 9.01
C ASP A 14 -6.45 -5.46 8.68
N PRO A 15 -5.47 -4.79 8.04
CA PRO A 15 -5.59 -3.37 7.70
C PRO A 15 -6.70 -3.09 6.67
N SER A 16 -7.20 -4.10 5.97
CA SER A 16 -8.30 -3.98 5.00
C SER A 16 -9.64 -3.71 5.69
N GLN A 17 -9.76 -4.06 6.97
CA GLN A 17 -10.98 -3.85 7.76
C GLN A 17 -11.14 -2.41 8.26
N ALA A 18 -10.13 -1.56 8.06
CA ALA A 18 -10.14 -0.18 8.49
C ALA A 18 -9.78 0.77 7.33
N LEU A 19 -10.38 1.95 7.33
CA LEU A 19 -9.99 3.01 6.41
C LEU A 19 -8.79 3.78 6.96
N PRO A 20 -7.79 4.10 6.13
CA PRO A 20 -6.66 4.90 6.54
C PRO A 20 -7.13 6.31 6.94
N LYS A 21 -6.58 6.85 8.03
CA LYS A 21 -6.84 8.24 8.45
C LYS A 21 -6.19 9.27 7.53
N VAL A 22 -5.13 8.85 6.84
CA VAL A 22 -4.43 9.67 5.84
C VAL A 22 -5.31 9.80 4.60
N ASN A 23 -5.34 10.99 3.99
CA ASN A 23 -6.04 11.19 2.72
C ASN A 23 -5.49 10.20 1.66
N LYS A 24 -6.39 9.45 1.00
CA LYS A 24 -6.03 8.46 -0.02
C LYS A 24 -5.15 9.03 -1.15
N ASP A 25 -5.28 10.32 -1.47
CA ASP A 25 -4.46 10.97 -2.48
C ASP A 25 -2.98 11.02 -2.06
N ASN A 26 -2.71 10.99 -0.74
CA ASN A 26 -1.37 10.96 -0.15
C ASN A 26 -0.87 9.55 0.15
N ILE A 27 -1.56 8.51 -0.34
CA ILE A 27 -1.15 7.12 -0.19
C ILE A 27 -0.63 6.59 -1.52
N LEU A 28 0.60 6.06 -1.49
CA LEU A 28 1.18 5.26 -2.55
C LEU A 28 1.35 3.82 -2.05
N LEU A 29 0.70 2.87 -2.71
CA LEU A 29 0.91 1.44 -2.48
C LEU A 29 1.88 0.88 -3.52
N ILE A 30 2.79 0.01 -3.08
CA ILE A 30 3.73 -0.67 -3.97
C ILE A 30 3.60 -2.17 -3.72
N SER A 31 3.31 -2.92 -4.78
CA SER A 31 3.13 -4.37 -4.73
C SER A 31 4.11 -5.06 -5.69
N ALA A 32 4.45 -6.30 -5.39
CA ALA A 32 5.26 -7.16 -6.26
C ALA A 32 4.40 -8.30 -6.81
N LYS A 33 4.33 -8.45 -8.13
CA LYS A 33 3.44 -9.38 -8.83
C LYS A 33 3.72 -10.85 -8.50
N HIS A 34 4.98 -11.18 -8.21
CA HIS A 34 5.45 -12.54 -7.94
C HIS A 34 5.92 -12.67 -6.48
N ASP A 35 5.40 -11.85 -5.57
CA ASP A 35 5.65 -11.99 -4.15
C ASP A 35 5.06 -13.32 -3.65
N GLN A 36 5.84 -14.08 -2.89
CA GLN A 36 5.45 -15.39 -2.34
C GLN A 36 5.08 -15.30 -0.86
N TYR A 37 5.35 -14.17 -0.21
CA TYR A 37 5.00 -13.91 1.18
C TYR A 37 3.67 -13.18 1.30
N ILE A 38 3.42 -12.24 0.38
CA ILE A 38 2.16 -11.50 0.30
C ILE A 38 1.51 -11.84 -1.04
N ASP A 39 0.39 -12.55 -1.03
CA ASP A 39 -0.35 -12.84 -2.27
C ASP A 39 -0.84 -11.52 -2.88
N LEU A 40 -0.73 -11.41 -4.21
CA LEU A 40 -1.23 -10.25 -4.93
C LEU A 40 -2.72 -10.03 -4.68
N LYS A 41 -3.50 -11.10 -4.46
CA LYS A 41 -4.92 -11.02 -4.11
C LYS A 41 -5.18 -10.34 -2.78
N ASP A 42 -4.34 -10.59 -1.78
CA ASP A 42 -4.46 -9.93 -0.48
C ASP A 42 -4.12 -8.44 -0.61
N ALA A 43 -3.09 -8.12 -1.40
CA ALA A 43 -2.74 -6.74 -1.74
C ALA A 43 -3.84 -6.03 -2.56
N ASP A 44 -4.51 -6.76 -3.47
CA ASP A 44 -5.66 -6.27 -4.24
C ASP A 44 -6.84 -5.97 -3.31
N TYR A 45 -7.14 -6.87 -2.38
CA TYR A 45 -8.22 -6.69 -1.41
C TYR A 45 -8.00 -5.45 -0.53
N LEU A 46 -6.78 -5.25 -0.02
CA LEU A 46 -6.42 -4.04 0.73
C LEU A 46 -6.59 -2.77 -0.13
N TRP A 47 -6.09 -2.79 -1.35
CA TRP A 47 -6.14 -1.65 -2.27
C TRP A 47 -7.59 -1.24 -2.61
N GLU A 48 -8.44 -2.23 -2.88
CA GLU A 48 -9.88 -2.03 -3.11
C GLU A 48 -10.58 -1.48 -1.86
N SER A 49 -10.32 -2.09 -0.69
CA SER A 49 -10.91 -1.69 0.59
C SER A 49 -10.54 -0.26 0.99
N TRP A 50 -9.36 0.22 0.58
CA TRP A 50 -8.91 1.60 0.80
C TRP A 50 -9.40 2.60 -0.26
N GLY A 51 -10.30 2.19 -1.16
CA GLY A 51 -10.86 3.07 -2.19
C GLY A 51 -9.89 3.39 -3.32
N LYS A 52 -9.01 2.44 -3.64
CA LYS A 52 -8.06 2.45 -4.76
C LYS A 52 -7.12 3.67 -4.76
N PRO A 53 -6.30 3.89 -3.71
CA PRO A 53 -5.24 4.90 -3.75
C PRO A 53 -4.22 4.62 -4.87
N THR A 54 -3.28 5.54 -5.10
CA THR A 54 -2.26 5.33 -6.15
C THR A 54 -1.49 4.04 -5.88
N ARG A 55 -1.35 3.17 -6.89
CA ARG A 55 -0.66 1.88 -6.74
C ARG A 55 0.21 1.54 -7.93
N TYR A 56 1.41 1.02 -7.63
CA TYR A 56 2.30 0.44 -8.63
C TYR A 56 2.54 -1.05 -8.35
N VAL A 57 2.37 -1.88 -9.39
CA VAL A 57 2.63 -3.32 -9.32
C VAL A 57 3.88 -3.64 -10.14
N TYR A 58 4.92 -4.10 -9.47
CA TYR A 58 6.22 -4.39 -10.06
C TYR A 58 6.27 -5.85 -10.52
N ASN A 59 6.84 -6.11 -11.70
CA ASN A 59 7.01 -7.46 -12.24
C ASN A 59 8.22 -8.17 -11.60
N CYS A 60 8.19 -8.35 -10.28
CA CYS A 60 9.22 -8.99 -9.46
C CYS A 60 8.60 -9.73 -8.27
N GLY A 61 9.42 -10.46 -7.51
CA GLY A 61 9.04 -10.99 -6.20
C GLY A 61 9.42 -10.05 -5.05
N HIS A 62 9.21 -10.50 -3.81
CA HIS A 62 9.44 -9.71 -2.59
C HIS A 62 10.84 -9.08 -2.56
N SER A 63 11.88 -9.90 -2.60
CA SER A 63 13.28 -9.43 -2.61
C SER A 63 13.68 -8.81 -3.95
N GLY A 64 12.97 -9.15 -5.03
CA GLY A 64 13.24 -8.62 -6.37
C GLY A 64 12.99 -7.10 -6.47
N ILE A 65 12.17 -6.54 -5.59
CA ILE A 65 11.91 -5.10 -5.55
C ILE A 65 13.17 -4.28 -5.25
N VAL A 66 14.12 -4.85 -4.49
CA VAL A 66 15.42 -4.22 -4.17
C VAL A 66 16.26 -4.05 -5.43
N LEU A 67 16.15 -4.98 -6.39
CA LEU A 67 16.81 -4.88 -7.69
C LEU A 67 16.18 -3.80 -8.57
N CYS A 68 14.91 -3.47 -8.34
CA CYS A 68 14.20 -2.36 -9.00
C CYS A 68 14.51 -0.97 -8.39
N ARG A 69 15.53 -0.82 -7.54
CA ARG A 69 15.84 0.41 -6.77
C ARG A 69 15.74 1.72 -7.54
N LYS A 70 16.23 1.77 -8.79
CA LYS A 70 16.19 3.00 -9.60
C LYS A 70 14.75 3.39 -9.94
N LYS A 71 13.95 2.42 -10.37
CA LYS A 71 12.53 2.63 -10.67
C LYS A 71 11.75 2.97 -9.41
N LEU A 72 11.98 2.22 -8.33
CA LEU A 72 11.36 2.46 -7.02
C LEU A 72 11.61 3.89 -6.52
N ALA A 73 12.86 4.35 -6.60
CA ALA A 73 13.22 5.71 -6.21
C ALA A 73 12.53 6.75 -7.10
N ASN A 74 12.55 6.56 -8.42
CA ASN A 74 11.93 7.50 -9.35
C ASN A 74 10.41 7.59 -9.17
N ASP A 75 9.72 6.45 -9.08
CA ASP A 75 8.27 6.40 -8.89
C ASP A 75 7.85 7.04 -7.55
N THR A 76 8.58 6.73 -6.46
CA THR A 76 8.32 7.30 -5.13
C THR A 76 8.59 8.81 -5.09
N LEU A 77 9.72 9.26 -5.63
CA LEU A 77 10.06 10.69 -5.69
C LEU A 77 9.05 11.46 -6.56
N SER A 78 8.59 10.87 -7.65
CA SER A 78 7.59 11.49 -8.54
C SER A 78 6.27 11.67 -7.79
N PHE A 79 5.80 10.64 -7.10
CA PHE A 79 4.61 10.72 -6.25
C PHE A 79 4.72 11.83 -5.19
N ILE A 80 5.83 11.86 -4.44
CA ILE A 80 6.06 12.88 -3.41
C ILE A 80 6.11 14.29 -4.02
N ARG A 81 6.88 14.46 -5.11
CA ARG A 81 7.01 15.76 -5.78
C ARG A 81 5.68 16.26 -6.30
N GLU A 82 4.86 15.40 -6.88
CA GLU A 82 3.52 15.78 -7.35
C GLU A 82 2.70 16.36 -6.20
N ARG A 83 2.74 15.76 -5.01
CA ARG A 83 1.99 16.26 -3.84
C ARG A 83 2.53 17.56 -3.26
N ILE A 84 3.85 17.74 -3.25
CA ILE A 84 4.48 19.00 -2.81
C ILE A 84 4.17 20.14 -3.81
N HIS A 85 4.28 19.89 -5.12
CA HIS A 85 4.14 20.93 -6.15
C HIS A 85 2.70 21.26 -6.53
N THR A 86 1.77 20.29 -6.49
CA THR A 86 0.37 20.53 -6.86
C THR A 86 -0.44 21.22 -5.76
N GLY A 87 0.13 21.42 -4.57
CA GLY A 87 -0.53 22.15 -3.49
C GLY A 87 -1.87 21.56 -3.05
N LYS A 88 -2.20 20.30 -3.37
CA LYS A 88 -3.38 19.62 -2.83
C LYS A 88 -3.15 19.42 -1.33
N PRO A 89 -3.81 20.18 -0.45
CA PRO A 89 -3.53 20.16 0.97
C PRO A 89 -4.25 18.95 1.57
N GLY A 90 -3.55 17.83 1.65
CA GLY A 90 -3.90 16.75 2.58
C GLY A 90 -3.03 16.87 3.82
N SER A 91 -3.33 17.88 4.65
CA SER A 91 -2.89 18.08 6.04
C SER A 91 -1.62 17.35 6.47
N VAL A 92 -0.46 17.96 6.24
CA VAL A 92 0.72 17.73 7.07
C VAL A 92 0.63 18.75 8.22
N HIS A 93 -0.03 18.36 9.32
CA HIS A 93 0.25 18.99 10.59
C HIS A 93 1.51 18.30 11.15
N LEU A 94 2.66 18.95 10.98
CA LEU A 94 3.78 18.80 11.89
C LEU A 94 3.43 19.49 13.21
#